data_AF-A0A6M0ANX2-F1
#
_entry.id   AF-A0A6M0ANX2-F1
#
_cell.length_a   1.000
_cell.length_b   1.000
_cell.length_c   1.000
_cell.angle_alpha   90.00
_cell.angle_beta   90.00
_cell.angle_gamma   90.00
#
_symmetry.space_group_name_H-M   'P 1'
#
loop_
_entity.id
_entity.type
_entity.pdbx_description
1 polymer ?
#
loop_
_entity_poly.entity_id
_entity_poly.type
_entity_poly.pdbx_seq_one_letter_code
_entity_poly.pdbx_strand_id
1 'polypeptide(L)'
;MKIRNSNRKQRRQCKKLKLIHQGYLLLIIDRTQWKERNLIVLSLAWGHHAIPVYWQLLPKKGNSSLPEQKKVLTPVLRLLHLLPVLVLGDREFHSVQLAKWLQDRKVDFALRQKKGTCIQDDDAVYRPLKDLGVKPGSSRFYSNIYYTKIHQLGNFNLAVHWKRCSAVLGVSPTRYCIKTTSISG
;
A
#
# COMPACT_ATOMS: atom_id res chain seq x y z
N MET A 1 25.36 0.55 -43.89
CA MET A 1 25.03 -0.23 -42.67
C MET A 1 23.58 0.09 -42.27
N LYS A 2 22.62 -0.81 -42.52
CA LYS A 2 21.18 -0.55 -42.33
C LYS A 2 20.79 -0.70 -40.85
N ILE A 3 20.37 0.39 -40.21
CA ILE A 3 19.79 0.39 -38.86
C ILE A 3 18.47 -0.40 -38.92
N ARG A 4 18.46 -1.61 -38.34
CA ARG A 4 17.27 -2.47 -38.31
C ARG A 4 16.23 -1.89 -37.34
N ASN A 5 15.11 -1.50 -37.91
CA ASN A 5 13.87 -1.11 -37.23
C ASN A 5 13.32 -2.25 -36.34
N SER A 6 13.72 -2.31 -35.06
CA SER A 6 13.14 -3.22 -34.05
C SER A 6 11.99 -2.57 -33.23
N ASN A 7 11.46 -1.42 -33.67
CA ASN A 7 10.72 -0.51 -32.78
C ASN A 7 9.18 -0.65 -32.81
N ARG A 8 8.57 -1.46 -33.70
CA ARG A 8 7.09 -1.55 -33.81
C ARG A 8 6.42 -2.36 -32.69
N LYS A 9 7.01 -3.49 -32.28
CA LYS A 9 6.45 -4.33 -31.19
C LYS A 9 6.58 -3.65 -29.82
N GLN A 10 7.74 -3.06 -29.52
CA GLN A 10 7.95 -2.26 -28.31
C GLN A 10 6.99 -1.07 -28.23
N ARG A 11 6.81 -0.30 -29.31
CA ARG A 11 5.83 0.81 -29.35
C ARG A 11 4.39 0.37 -29.09
N ARG A 12 3.98 -0.82 -29.57
CA ARG A 12 2.65 -1.40 -29.27
C ARG A 12 2.54 -1.83 -27.79
N GLN A 13 3.61 -2.30 -27.18
CA GLN A 13 3.66 -2.70 -25.76
C GLN A 13 3.67 -1.48 -24.82
N CYS A 14 4.43 -0.43 -25.14
CA CYS A 14 4.45 0.82 -24.37
C CYS A 14 3.08 1.50 -24.30
N LYS A 15 2.24 1.39 -25.35
CA LYS A 15 0.85 1.90 -25.33
C LYS A 15 -0.04 1.23 -24.27
N LYS A 16 0.32 0.05 -23.77
CA LYS A 16 -0.43 -0.66 -22.70
C LYS A 16 0.04 -0.29 -21.29
N LEU A 17 1.27 0.20 -21.13
CA LEU A 17 1.84 0.48 -19.81
C LEU A 17 1.45 1.89 -19.37
N LYS A 18 0.33 1.98 -18.65
CA LYS A 18 -0.10 3.24 -18.04
C LYS A 18 0.69 3.48 -16.75
N LEU A 19 1.32 4.65 -16.67
CA LEU A 19 1.96 5.15 -15.45
C LEU A 19 0.91 5.61 -14.43
N ILE A 20 -0.16 6.22 -14.93
CA ILE A 20 -1.31 6.66 -14.15
C ILE A 20 -2.38 5.56 -14.19
N HIS A 21 -2.73 5.03 -13.03
CA HIS A 21 -3.78 4.03 -12.87
C HIS A 21 -5.00 4.69 -12.22
N GLN A 22 -6.14 4.69 -12.93
CA GLN A 22 -7.39 5.27 -12.44
C GLN A 22 -7.25 6.72 -11.95
N GLY A 23 -6.43 7.52 -12.65
CA GLY A 23 -6.16 8.92 -12.27
C GLY A 23 -5.00 9.09 -11.29
N TYR A 24 -4.52 8.03 -10.64
CA TYR A 24 -3.46 8.10 -9.62
C TYR A 24 -2.09 7.62 -10.10
N LEU A 25 -1.05 8.25 -9.56
CA LEU A 25 0.31 7.74 -9.59
C LEU A 25 0.54 6.83 -8.37
N LEU A 26 0.82 5.55 -8.64
CA LEU A 26 0.96 4.55 -7.58
C LEU A 26 2.40 4.51 -7.08
N LEU A 27 2.60 4.86 -5.81
CA LEU A 27 3.85 4.64 -5.09
C LEU A 27 3.73 3.40 -4.20
N ILE A 28 4.74 2.55 -4.20
CA ILE A 28 4.80 1.32 -3.42
C ILE A 28 5.99 1.44 -2.47
N ILE A 29 5.73 1.43 -1.17
CA ILE A 29 6.78 1.32 -0.16
C ILE A 29 6.92 -0.15 0.24
N ASP A 30 8.14 -0.66 0.13
CA ASP A 30 8.48 -2.03 0.50
C ASP A 30 9.79 -2.06 1.28
N ARG A 31 9.95 -3.08 2.13
CA ARG A 31 11.19 -3.32 2.86
C ARG A 31 11.83 -4.59 2.37
N THR A 32 13.09 -4.50 1.97
CA THR A 32 13.90 -5.63 1.54
C THR A 32 15.08 -5.80 2.48
N GLN A 33 15.29 -7.03 2.95
CA GLN A 33 16.52 -7.39 3.64
C GLN A 33 17.45 -8.07 2.64
N TRP A 34 18.61 -7.45 2.41
CA TRP A 34 19.67 -7.98 1.56
C TRP A 34 20.86 -8.38 2.42
N LYS A 35 20.99 -9.68 2.70
CA LYS A 35 21.96 -10.21 3.67
C LYS A 35 21.80 -9.50 5.03
N GLU A 36 22.81 -8.77 5.45
CA GLU A 36 22.83 -8.01 6.71
C GLU A 36 22.30 -6.58 6.56
N ARG A 37 22.04 -6.14 5.32
CA ARG A 37 21.58 -4.80 5.00
C ARG A 37 20.07 -4.77 4.97
N ASN A 38 19.49 -3.78 5.64
CA ASN A 38 18.05 -3.55 5.68
C ASN A 38 17.73 -2.32 4.83
N LEU A 39 16.92 -2.47 3.77
CA LEU A 39 16.60 -1.39 2.84
C LEU A 39 15.11 -1.13 2.84
N ILE A 40 14.73 0.14 2.97
CA ILE A 40 13.40 0.60 2.58
C ILE A 40 13.51 1.11 1.14
N VAL A 41 12.62 0.63 0.29
CA VAL A 41 12.55 1.02 -1.12
C VAL A 41 11.19 1.65 -1.38
N LEU A 42 11.20 2.80 -2.03
CA LEU A 42 10.02 3.43 -2.60
C LEU A 42 10.07 3.25 -4.11
N SER A 43 9.04 2.63 -4.65
CA SER A 43 8.94 2.30 -6.06
C SER A 43 7.72 2.95 -6.70
N LEU A 44 7.84 3.29 -7.97
CA LEU A 44 6.77 3.77 -8.82
C LEU A 44 6.18 2.60 -9.60
N ALA A 45 4.86 2.41 -9.55
CA ALA A 45 4.23 1.37 -10.34
C ALA A 45 4.06 1.83 -11.80
N TRP A 46 4.56 1.03 -12.74
CA TRP A 46 4.42 1.25 -14.17
C TRP A 46 4.00 -0.04 -14.86
N GLY A 47 2.72 -0.11 -15.24
CA GLY A 47 2.12 -1.33 -15.78
C GLY A 47 2.22 -2.51 -14.80
N HIS A 48 3.06 -3.50 -15.13
CA HIS A 48 3.29 -4.69 -14.28
C HIS A 48 4.61 -4.62 -13.48
N HIS A 49 5.33 -3.50 -13.55
CA HIS A 49 6.63 -3.33 -12.93
C HIS A 49 6.57 -2.31 -11.80
N ALA A 50 7.37 -2.53 -10.76
CA ALA A 50 7.66 -1.54 -9.73
C ALA A 50 9.08 -1.04 -9.98
N ILE A 51 9.23 0.25 -10.28
CA ILE A 51 10.53 0.88 -10.56
C ILE A 51 11.00 1.56 -9.28
N PRO A 52 12.09 1.14 -8.64
CA PRO A 52 12.64 1.85 -7.49
C PRO A 52 13.01 3.29 -7.87
N VAL A 53 12.41 4.25 -7.19
CA VAL A 53 12.69 5.69 -7.39
C VAL A 53 13.50 6.28 -6.26
N TYR A 54 13.43 5.68 -5.07
CA TYR A 54 14.21 6.09 -3.91
C TYR A 54 14.42 4.91 -2.98
N TRP A 55 15.57 4.84 -2.30
CA TRP A 55 15.82 3.82 -1.29
C TRP A 55 16.73 4.36 -0.19
N GLN A 56 16.61 3.79 0.99
CA GLN A 56 17.44 4.13 2.12
C GLN A 56 17.90 2.87 2.84
N LEU A 57 19.19 2.81 3.13
CA LEU A 57 19.78 1.80 4.00
C LEU A 57 19.47 2.17 5.46
N LEU A 58 18.89 1.21 6.19
CA LEU A 58 18.65 1.35 7.63
C LEU A 58 19.86 0.81 8.40
N PRO A 59 20.36 1.54 9.41
CA PRO A 59 21.52 1.12 10.20
C PRO A 59 21.19 0.02 11.22
N LYS A 60 19.98 -0.56 11.17
CA LYS A 60 19.46 -1.52 12.15
C LYS A 60 18.79 -2.72 11.48
N LYS A 61 18.87 -3.87 12.13
CA LYS A 61 18.08 -5.06 11.79
C LYS A 61 16.67 -4.90 12.40
N GLY A 62 15.62 -5.23 11.65
CA GLY A 62 14.23 -5.18 12.12
C GLY A 62 13.35 -4.11 11.45
N ASN A 63 12.26 -3.73 12.13
CA ASN A 63 11.22 -2.87 11.56
C ASN A 63 11.70 -1.43 11.37
N SER A 64 11.19 -0.79 10.32
CA SER A 64 11.39 0.64 10.10
C SER A 64 10.63 1.48 11.13
N SER A 65 11.24 2.57 11.58
CA SER A 65 10.56 3.57 12.42
C SER A 65 9.83 4.59 11.55
N LEU A 66 8.82 5.26 12.11
CA LEU A 66 8.09 6.31 11.40
C LEU A 66 9.04 7.40 10.83
N PRO A 67 10.06 7.92 11.55
CA PRO A 67 11.01 8.86 10.97
C PRO A 67 11.74 8.33 9.73
N GLU A 68 12.09 7.04 9.70
CA GLU A 68 12.76 6.42 8.54
C GLU A 68 11.80 6.33 7.34
N GLN A 69 10.55 5.95 7.58
CA GLN A 69 9.51 5.92 6.55
C GLN A 69 9.27 7.32 5.96
N LYS A 70 9.17 8.34 6.82
CA LYS A 70 9.02 9.74 6.41
C LYS A 70 10.22 10.22 5.57
N LYS A 71 11.45 9.88 5.96
CA LYS A 71 12.67 10.24 5.22
C LYS A 71 12.67 9.68 3.80
N VAL A 72 12.16 8.47 3.61
CA VAL A 72 12.05 7.82 2.29
C VAL A 72 10.93 8.44 1.45
N LEU A 73 9.78 8.73 2.05
CA LEU A 73 8.60 9.25 1.34
C LEU A 73 8.72 10.73 0.97
N THR A 74 9.26 11.55 1.88
CA THR A 74 9.32 13.02 1.74
C THR A 74 9.92 13.50 0.41
N PRO A 75 11.11 13.05 -0.04
CA PRO A 75 11.70 13.57 -1.26
C PRO A 75 10.84 13.29 -2.49
N VAL A 76 10.25 12.09 -2.58
CA VAL A 76 9.43 11.68 -3.72
C VAL A 76 8.06 12.37 -3.70
N LEU A 77 7.42 12.48 -2.53
CA LEU A 77 6.15 13.21 -2.41
C LEU A 77 6.31 14.70 -2.72
N ARG A 78 7.44 15.31 -2.35
CA ARG A 78 7.74 16.70 -2.71
C ARG A 78 7.87 16.89 -4.22
N LEU A 79 8.50 15.94 -4.91
CA LEU A 79 8.65 15.98 -6.37
C LEU A 79 7.32 15.75 -7.10
N LEU A 80 6.43 14.95 -6.52
CA LEU A 80 5.17 14.53 -7.13
C LEU A 80 3.96 15.33 -6.63
N HIS A 81 4.18 16.46 -5.94
CA HIS A 81 3.13 17.23 -5.27
C HIS A 81 2.01 17.78 -6.19
N LEU A 82 2.24 17.87 -7.50
CA LEU A 82 1.25 18.33 -8.49
C LEU A 82 0.40 17.18 -9.06
N LEU A 83 0.74 15.94 -8.74
CA LEU A 83 0.04 14.76 -9.24
C LEU A 83 -0.75 14.11 -8.10
N PRO A 84 -1.94 13.55 -8.39
CA PRO A 84 -2.63 12.70 -7.44
C PRO A 84 -1.81 11.43 -7.18
N VAL A 85 -1.28 11.29 -5.98
CA VAL A 85 -0.44 10.16 -5.57
C VAL A 85 -1.20 9.25 -4.62
N LEU A 86 -1.14 7.95 -4.88
CA LEU A 86 -1.63 6.91 -3.97
C LEU A 86 -0.45 6.08 -3.45
N VAL A 87 -0.21 6.13 -2.14
CA VAL A 87 0.86 5.36 -1.48
C VAL A 87 0.36 4.00 -1.00
N LEU A 88 0.96 2.92 -1.49
CA LEU A 88 0.68 1.54 -1.13
C LEU A 88 1.76 1.01 -0.20
N GLY A 89 1.37 0.43 0.94
CA GLY A 89 2.31 -0.17 1.90
C GLY A 89 1.84 -1.51 2.45
N ASP A 90 2.78 -2.44 2.68
CA ASP A 90 2.49 -3.74 3.30
C ASP A 90 2.37 -3.64 4.85
N ARG A 91 2.15 -4.78 5.51
CA ARG A 91 1.89 -4.92 6.97
C ARG A 91 2.92 -4.24 7.87
N GLU A 92 4.14 -4.02 7.39
CA GLU A 92 5.19 -3.36 8.17
C GLU A 92 4.99 -1.84 8.29
N PHE A 93 4.20 -1.25 7.40
CA PHE A 93 3.93 0.19 7.33
C PHE A 93 2.57 0.55 7.94
N HIS A 94 2.00 -0.37 8.71
CA HIS A 94 0.68 -0.31 9.34
C HIS A 94 0.54 0.75 10.44
N SER A 95 1.56 1.56 10.71
CA SER A 95 1.49 2.49 11.82
C SER A 95 0.39 3.54 11.57
N VAL A 96 -0.52 3.69 12.53
CA VAL A 96 -1.58 4.72 12.48
C VAL A 96 -0.96 6.11 12.36
N GLN A 97 0.26 6.29 12.89
CA GLN A 97 1.03 7.52 12.77
C GLN A 97 1.49 7.83 11.33
N LEU A 98 1.79 6.81 10.51
CA LEU A 98 2.11 7.01 9.09
C LEU A 98 0.86 7.43 8.32
N ALA A 99 -0.27 6.76 8.57
CA ALA A 99 -1.55 7.12 7.96
C ALA A 99 -1.93 8.59 8.26
N LYS A 100 -1.82 9.00 9.53
CA LYS A 100 -2.03 10.41 9.94
C LYS A 100 -1.11 11.36 9.18
N TRP A 101 0.18 11.04 9.11
CA TRP A 101 1.16 11.91 8.46
C TRP A 101 0.92 12.08 6.95
N LEU A 102 0.42 11.04 6.28
CA LEU A 102 0.02 11.09 4.87
C LEU A 102 -1.26 11.91 4.68
N GLN A 103 -2.23 11.75 5.58
CA GLN A 103 -3.47 12.53 5.60
C GLN A 103 -3.21 14.02 5.81
N ASP A 104 -2.34 14.39 6.76
CA ASP A 104 -1.91 15.78 7.00
C ASP A 104 -1.30 16.43 5.74
N ARG A 105 -0.78 15.62 4.81
CA ARG A 105 -0.21 16.04 3.52
C ARG A 105 -1.17 15.95 2.35
N LYS A 106 -2.43 15.57 2.60
CA LYS A 106 -3.45 15.32 1.56
C LYS A 106 -2.98 14.30 0.52
N VAL A 107 -2.22 13.28 0.97
CA VAL A 107 -1.77 12.18 0.11
C VAL A 107 -2.67 10.98 0.36
N ASP A 108 -3.26 10.46 -0.71
CA ASP A 108 -4.06 9.25 -0.64
C ASP A 108 -3.16 8.04 -0.37
N PHE A 109 -3.67 7.06 0.38
CA PHE A 109 -2.90 5.87 0.72
C PHE A 109 -3.77 4.62 0.84
N ALA A 110 -3.13 3.45 0.65
CA ALA A 110 -3.69 2.15 0.95
C ALA A 110 -2.66 1.30 1.73
N LEU A 111 -2.85 1.18 3.04
CA LEU A 111 -1.94 0.48 3.95
C LEU A 111 -2.56 -0.84 4.40
N ARG A 112 -1.83 -1.95 4.22
CA ARG A 112 -2.35 -3.28 4.58
C ARG A 112 -2.47 -3.44 6.09
N GLN A 113 -3.57 -4.04 6.51
CA GLN A 113 -3.91 -4.27 7.91
C GLN A 113 -3.72 -5.71 8.41
N LYS A 114 -3.26 -5.86 9.66
CA LYS A 114 -3.16 -7.17 10.33
C LYS A 114 -4.56 -7.59 10.78
N LYS A 115 -4.83 -8.90 10.76
CA LYS A 115 -6.13 -9.47 11.17
C LYS A 115 -6.56 -9.13 12.61
N GLY A 116 -5.58 -8.84 13.48
CA GLY A 116 -5.83 -8.54 14.89
C GLY A 116 -6.03 -7.06 15.20
N THR A 117 -5.96 -6.17 14.20
CA THR A 117 -6.20 -4.75 14.45
C THR A 117 -7.66 -4.54 14.85
N CYS A 118 -7.89 -3.80 15.93
CA CYS A 118 -9.23 -3.48 16.41
C CYS A 118 -9.72 -2.21 15.74
N ILE A 119 -10.93 -2.28 15.19
CA ILE A 119 -11.64 -1.14 14.63
C ILE A 119 -12.84 -0.80 15.51
N GLN A 120 -13.19 0.47 15.57
CA GLN A 120 -14.43 0.94 16.18
C GLN A 120 -15.41 1.22 15.05
N ASP A 121 -16.52 0.50 15.09
CA ASP A 121 -17.67 0.67 14.19
C ASP A 121 -18.56 1.83 14.66
N ASP A 122 -19.54 2.23 13.85
CA ASP A 122 -20.47 3.34 14.14
C ASP A 122 -21.20 3.18 15.49
N ASP A 123 -21.40 1.94 15.94
CA ASP A 123 -21.99 1.59 17.25
C ASP A 123 -21.02 1.78 18.45
N ALA A 124 -19.84 2.39 18.24
CA ALA A 124 -18.78 2.60 19.23
C ALA A 124 -18.20 1.32 19.88
N VAL A 125 -18.50 0.14 19.34
CA VAL A 125 -17.96 -1.14 19.82
C VAL A 125 -16.63 -1.44 19.11
N TYR A 126 -15.56 -1.64 19.89
CA TYR A 126 -14.28 -2.09 19.37
C TYR A 126 -14.34 -3.58 19.04
N ARG A 127 -14.22 -3.94 17.76
CA ARG A 127 -14.14 -5.33 17.30
C ARG A 127 -12.84 -5.57 16.55
N PRO A 128 -12.14 -6.69 16.81
CA PRO A 128 -10.98 -7.04 16.01
C PRO A 128 -11.44 -7.44 14.60
N LEU A 129 -10.64 -7.14 13.58
CA LEU A 129 -11.02 -7.37 12.18
C LEU A 129 -11.38 -8.84 11.86
N LYS A 130 -10.86 -9.80 12.64
CA LYS A 130 -11.21 -11.22 12.55
C LYS A 130 -12.71 -11.50 12.81
N ASP A 131 -13.36 -10.66 13.60
CA ASP A 131 -14.75 -10.86 14.04
C ASP A 131 -15.76 -10.18 13.10
N LEU A 132 -15.28 -9.55 12.01
CA LEU A 132 -16.12 -8.96 10.95
C LEU A 132 -16.88 -10.00 10.10
N GLY A 133 -16.71 -11.31 10.37
CA GLY A 133 -17.47 -12.37 9.73
C GLY A 133 -17.28 -12.48 8.21
N VAL A 134 -16.16 -11.97 7.68
CA VAL A 134 -15.89 -11.97 6.23
C VAL A 134 -15.59 -13.40 5.77
N LYS A 135 -16.29 -13.88 4.74
CA LYS A 135 -16.16 -15.25 4.21
C LYS A 135 -15.26 -15.28 2.95
N PRO A 136 -14.63 -16.42 2.62
CA PRO A 136 -13.90 -16.59 1.37
C PRO A 136 -14.76 -16.25 0.14
N GLY A 137 -14.26 -15.36 -0.72
CA GLY A 137 -14.96 -14.88 -1.92
C GLY A 137 -15.73 -13.58 -1.75
N SER A 138 -15.67 -12.95 -0.57
CA SER A 138 -16.36 -11.68 -0.30
C SER A 138 -15.39 -10.49 -0.23
N SER A 139 -15.90 -9.33 -0.68
CA SER A 139 -15.27 -8.03 -0.50
C SER A 139 -16.25 -7.15 0.27
N ARG A 140 -15.76 -6.44 1.29
CA ARG A 140 -16.54 -5.47 2.06
C ARG A 140 -15.77 -4.17 2.16
N PHE A 141 -16.47 -3.06 2.01
CA PHE A 141 -15.92 -1.73 2.21
C PHE A 141 -16.68 -1.08 3.36
N TYR A 142 -15.94 -0.55 4.32
CA TYR A 142 -16.48 0.17 5.45
C TYR A 142 -15.90 1.59 5.40
N SER A 143 -16.74 2.60 5.48
CA SER A 143 -16.33 4.01 5.49
C SER A 143 -16.35 4.55 6.92
N ASN A 144 -15.58 5.61 7.18
CA ASN A 144 -15.60 6.37 8.45
C ASN A 144 -15.28 5.55 9.73
N ILE A 145 -14.34 4.62 9.64
CA ILE A 145 -13.92 3.82 10.81
C ILE A 145 -12.87 4.58 11.63
N TYR A 146 -12.97 4.42 12.96
CA TYR A 146 -11.96 4.85 13.92
C TYR A 146 -11.02 3.68 14.29
N TYR A 147 -9.71 3.96 14.34
CA TYR A 147 -8.69 2.99 14.76
C TYR A 147 -8.30 3.15 16.23
N THR A 148 -8.32 2.02 16.96
CA THR A 148 -7.82 1.76 18.34
C THR A 148 -7.99 2.85 19.43
N LYS A 149 -8.44 2.42 20.63
CA LYS A 149 -8.66 3.24 21.84
C LYS A 149 -7.57 4.25 22.21
N ILE A 150 -6.30 3.98 21.86
CA ILE A 150 -5.13 4.78 22.30
C ILE A 150 -4.89 6.02 21.43
N HIS A 151 -5.36 6.02 20.18
CA HIS A 151 -5.04 7.12 19.26
C HIS A 151 -6.24 7.88 18.70
N GLN A 152 -7.48 7.38 18.89
CA GLN A 152 -8.73 8.03 18.42
C GLN A 152 -8.57 8.65 17.01
N LEU A 153 -7.93 7.91 16.11
CA LEU A 153 -7.60 8.38 14.78
C LEU A 153 -8.77 8.00 13.87
N GLY A 154 -9.57 9.01 13.51
CA GLY A 154 -10.84 8.88 12.80
C GLY A 154 -10.79 9.24 11.32
N ASN A 155 -11.83 8.79 10.60
CA ASN A 155 -12.11 8.98 9.18
C ASN A 155 -11.19 8.21 8.22
N PHE A 156 -11.00 6.92 8.46
CA PHE A 156 -10.38 6.05 7.48
C PHE A 156 -11.39 5.10 6.86
N ASN A 157 -11.21 4.82 5.57
CA ASN A 157 -11.95 3.78 4.90
C ASN A 157 -11.21 2.44 5.05
N LEU A 158 -11.96 1.36 5.10
CA LEU A 158 -11.44 0.01 5.25
C LEU A 158 -11.99 -0.86 4.13
N ALA A 159 -11.11 -1.28 3.23
CA ALA A 159 -11.40 -2.29 2.23
C ALA A 159 -10.93 -3.66 2.74
N VAL A 160 -11.87 -4.58 2.95
CA VAL A 160 -11.60 -5.99 3.22
C VAL A 160 -11.85 -6.79 1.96
N HIS A 161 -10.84 -7.52 1.49
CA HIS A 161 -10.93 -8.39 0.33
C HIS A 161 -10.45 -9.81 0.66
N TRP A 162 -11.33 -10.79 0.47
CA TRP A 162 -11.01 -12.21 0.62
C TRP A 162 -11.23 -12.94 -0.71
N LYS A 163 -10.14 -13.28 -1.40
CA LYS A 163 -10.21 -14.08 -2.64
C LYS A 163 -10.48 -15.56 -2.33
N ARG A 164 -11.40 -16.19 -3.06
CA ARG A 164 -11.53 -17.66 -3.06
C ARG A 164 -10.25 -18.28 -3.63
N CYS A 165 -9.66 -19.23 -2.91
CA CYS A 165 -8.65 -20.12 -3.48
C CYS A 165 -9.38 -21.34 -4.04
N SER A 166 -9.32 -21.54 -5.36
CA SER A 166 -9.60 -22.84 -5.95
C SER A 166 -8.39 -23.73 -5.63
N ALA A 167 -8.63 -24.86 -4.96
CA ALA A 167 -7.59 -25.82 -4.59
C ALA A 167 -7.09 -26.55 -5.85
N VAL A 168 -6.09 -25.97 -6.51
CA VAL A 168 -5.29 -26.68 -7.51
C VAL A 168 -3.86 -26.49 -7.07
N LEU A 169 -3.21 -27.60 -6.68
CA LEU A 169 -1.81 -27.72 -6.25
C LEU A 169 -1.52 -27.27 -4.80
N GLY A 170 -2.04 -28.03 -3.81
CA GLY A 170 -1.32 -28.47 -2.60
C GLY A 170 -0.60 -27.48 -1.66
N VAL A 171 -0.61 -26.18 -1.91
CA VAL A 171 0.07 -25.16 -1.10
C VAL A 171 -0.88 -23.98 -0.92
N SER A 172 -1.44 -23.85 0.28
CA SER A 172 -2.41 -22.80 0.61
C SER A 172 -1.75 -21.63 1.34
N PRO A 173 -1.41 -20.51 0.68
CA PRO A 173 -1.36 -19.23 1.37
C PRO A 173 -2.77 -18.63 1.31
N THR A 174 -3.55 -18.80 2.38
CA THR A 174 -4.85 -18.13 2.53
C THR A 174 -4.64 -16.60 2.49
N ARG A 175 -4.81 -15.97 1.32
CA ARG A 175 -4.59 -14.53 1.13
C ARG A 175 -5.82 -13.73 1.51
N TYR A 176 -5.96 -13.50 2.80
CA TYR A 176 -6.84 -12.45 3.33
C TYR A 176 -6.10 -11.11 3.32
N CYS A 177 -6.70 -10.08 2.71
CA CYS A 177 -6.12 -8.75 2.60
C CYS A 177 -7.12 -7.72 3.12
N ILE A 178 -6.74 -7.07 4.23
CA ILE A 178 -7.42 -5.88 4.70
C ILE A 178 -6.54 -4.70 4.33
N LYS A 179 -7.11 -3.63 3.82
CA LYS A 179 -6.41 -2.38 3.53
C LYS A 179 -7.19 -1.22 4.13
N THR A 180 -6.50 -0.34 4.82
CA THR A 180 -7.02 0.98 5.17
C THR A 180 -6.72 1.91 4.02
N THR A 181 -7.73 2.61 3.56
CA THR A 181 -7.65 3.57 2.47
C THR A 181 -8.10 4.94 2.94
N SER A 182 -7.37 5.98 2.54
CA SER A 182 -7.88 7.34 2.49
C SER A 182 -7.88 7.72 1.02
N ILE A 183 -9.07 7.93 0.45
CA ILE A 183 -9.25 8.36 -0.94
C ILE A 183 -10.10 9.62 -0.86
N SER A 184 -9.51 10.75 -1.25
CA SER A 184 -10.26 11.98 -1.47
C SER A 184 -11.12 11.85 -2.73
N GLY A 185 -12.44 12.01 -2.57
CA GLY A 185 -13.42 12.01 -3.66
C GLY A 185 -13.57 13.38 -4.29
#